data_AF-A0A4R8SAF0-F1
#
_entry.id   AF-A0A4R8SAF0-F1
#
_cell.length_a   1.000
_cell.length_b   1.000
_cell.length_c   1.000
_cell.angle_alpha   90.00
_cell.angle_beta   90.00
_cell.angle_gamma   90.00
#
_symmetry.space_group_name_H-M   'P 1'
#
loop_
_entity.id
_entity.type
_entity.pdbx_description
1 polymer ?
#
loop_
_entity_poly.entity_id
_entity_poly.type
_entity_poly.pdbx_seq_one_letter_code
_entity_poly.pdbx_strand_id
1 'polypeptide(L)'
;MGTGSRAASGPRPALTSTLKPVSTNAIGRMVGLLGDEWTLLLVRESLLGARRFSDFAERLPISNAVLTQRLQKLVDDGLLRREVYQERPLRAGYQPTRQCQALWPVLVSIWHWERTWVPEHPEKMPLMHHLTCGQDFSPALRCAHCHRPVTHDHIVTEWGPSGGWRRSVPEGATRRRSGADKRGQAGLFPETMSILGNRWASAMVAAAFLGSRQFGDFHTRLSAPPAVIADRLRGFCTMGVLQRASHPKRSDWSEYHLTPKGLAFFPVVMTAVDWGQRHFPSADGLAMIFTHRECGRPFTPELACDQCEQSLDSDAIEPR
;
A
#
# COMPACT_ATOMS: atom_id res chain seq x y z
N MET A 1 -36.35 -46.47 49.17
CA MET A 1 -35.11 -46.01 48.51
C MET A 1 -35.36 -46.06 47.01
N GLY A 2 -35.18 -44.94 46.30
CA GLY A 2 -35.44 -44.86 44.86
C GLY A 2 -36.07 -43.54 44.44
N THR A 3 -35.30 -42.46 44.56
CA THR A 3 -35.62 -41.10 44.10
C THR A 3 -35.66 -41.04 42.57
N GLY A 4 -36.86 -40.98 41.99
CA GLY A 4 -37.07 -40.73 40.56
C GLY A 4 -37.45 -39.27 40.28
N SER A 5 -36.48 -38.36 40.32
CA SER A 5 -36.69 -36.96 39.95
C SER A 5 -36.75 -36.83 38.42
N ARG A 6 -37.94 -36.50 37.90
CA ARG A 6 -38.16 -36.12 36.49
C ARG A 6 -37.54 -34.74 36.25
N ALA A 7 -36.35 -34.72 35.63
CA ALA A 7 -35.76 -33.49 35.11
C ALA A 7 -36.47 -33.09 33.81
N ALA A 8 -37.15 -31.94 33.84
CA ALA A 8 -37.75 -31.32 32.69
C ALA A 8 -36.69 -30.91 31.66
N SER A 9 -36.88 -31.36 30.42
CA SER A 9 -36.15 -30.93 29.23
C SER A 9 -36.50 -29.48 28.88
N GLY A 10 -35.71 -28.52 29.38
CA GLY A 10 -35.75 -27.14 28.91
C GLY A 10 -35.05 -27.00 27.55
N PRO A 11 -35.50 -26.08 26.67
CA PRO A 11 -34.86 -25.87 25.38
C PRO A 11 -33.43 -25.34 25.61
N ARG A 12 -32.44 -26.00 25.00
CA ARG A 12 -31.06 -25.50 24.93
C ARG A 12 -31.09 -24.12 24.25
N PRO A 13 -30.48 -23.07 24.84
CA PRO A 13 -30.35 -21.81 24.14
C PRO A 13 -29.47 -22.05 22.92
N ALA A 14 -30.00 -21.73 21.74
CA ALA A 14 -29.21 -21.67 20.52
C ALA A 14 -28.06 -20.70 20.78
N LEU A 15 -26.84 -21.20 20.78
CA LEU A 15 -25.64 -20.37 20.71
C LEU A 15 -25.67 -19.71 19.32
N THR A 16 -26.37 -18.58 19.22
CA THR A 16 -26.20 -17.63 18.12
C THR A 16 -24.78 -17.10 18.24
N SER A 17 -23.85 -17.83 17.64
CA SER A 17 -22.51 -17.34 17.33
C SER A 17 -22.69 -16.18 16.36
N THR A 18 -22.93 -14.98 16.89
CA THR A 18 -22.72 -13.72 16.20
C THR A 18 -21.23 -13.60 15.95
N LEU A 19 -20.75 -14.29 14.91
CA LEU A 19 -19.44 -14.05 14.33
C LEU A 19 -19.40 -12.56 13.99
N LYS A 20 -18.64 -11.79 14.76
CA LYS A 20 -18.35 -10.39 14.43
C LYS A 20 -17.87 -10.37 12.98
N PRO A 21 -18.35 -9.43 12.13
CA PRO A 21 -17.81 -9.30 10.79
C PRO A 21 -16.29 -9.17 10.88
N VAL A 22 -15.60 -9.98 10.08
CA VAL A 22 -14.14 -9.98 10.01
C VAL A 22 -13.68 -8.55 9.75
N SER A 23 -13.12 -7.89 10.76
CA SER A 23 -12.74 -6.48 10.67
C SER A 23 -11.54 -6.33 9.74
N THR A 24 -11.57 -5.30 8.90
CA THR A 24 -10.45 -4.93 8.03
C THR A 24 -9.19 -4.71 8.86
N ASN A 25 -8.09 -5.38 8.51
CA ASN A 25 -6.82 -5.20 9.21
C ASN A 25 -6.05 -3.98 8.68
N ALA A 26 -4.84 -3.76 9.22
CA ALA A 26 -3.95 -2.69 8.80
C ALA A 26 -3.69 -2.68 7.28
N ILE A 27 -3.50 -3.86 6.67
CA ILE A 27 -3.24 -3.99 5.23
C ILE A 27 -4.44 -3.52 4.42
N GLY A 28 -5.66 -3.96 4.77
CA GLY A 28 -6.86 -3.55 4.05
C GLY A 28 -7.14 -2.06 4.16
N ARG A 29 -6.89 -1.45 5.34
CA ARG A 29 -7.01 0.02 5.53
C ARG A 29 -5.99 0.79 4.70
N MET A 30 -4.73 0.35 4.75
CA MET A 30 -3.65 0.90 3.94
C MET A 30 -3.95 0.82 2.43
N VAL A 31 -4.34 -0.34 1.91
CA VAL A 31 -4.69 -0.49 0.48
C VAL A 31 -5.85 0.42 0.08
N GLY A 32 -6.87 0.55 0.94
CA GLY A 32 -8.00 1.45 0.67
C GLY A 32 -7.60 2.92 0.55
N LEU A 33 -6.61 3.34 1.34
CA LEU A 33 -6.11 4.71 1.38
C LEU A 33 -5.07 4.98 0.28
N LEU A 34 -4.01 4.18 0.19
CA LEU A 34 -2.92 4.36 -0.79
C LEU A 34 -3.34 3.99 -2.21
N GLY A 35 -4.41 3.21 -2.37
CA GLY A 35 -5.03 2.94 -3.66
C GLY A 35 -5.84 4.12 -4.21
N ASP A 36 -5.85 5.29 -3.57
CA ASP A 36 -6.43 6.53 -4.09
C ASP A 36 -5.33 7.49 -4.57
N GLU A 37 -5.26 7.73 -5.88
CA GLU A 37 -4.22 8.57 -6.50
C GLU A 37 -4.19 9.97 -5.88
N TRP A 38 -5.36 10.58 -5.69
CA TRP A 38 -5.47 11.89 -5.07
C TRP A 38 -4.93 11.94 -3.64
N THR A 39 -5.05 10.84 -2.88
CA THR A 39 -4.46 10.75 -1.55
C THR A 39 -2.93 10.83 -1.64
N LEU A 40 -2.31 10.06 -2.53
CA LEU A 40 -0.85 10.11 -2.73
C LEU A 40 -0.38 11.50 -3.19
N LEU A 41 -1.10 12.12 -4.11
CA LEU A 41 -0.75 13.44 -4.65
C LEU A 41 -0.91 14.57 -3.63
N LEU A 42 -2.01 14.60 -2.90
CA LEU A 42 -2.22 15.62 -1.87
C LEU A 42 -1.25 15.44 -0.70
N VAL A 43 -0.93 14.20 -0.32
CA VAL A 43 0.13 13.93 0.66
C VAL A 43 1.46 14.44 0.12
N ARG A 44 1.85 14.10 -1.12
CA ARG A 44 3.08 14.62 -1.75
C ARG A 44 3.14 16.14 -1.69
N GLU A 45 2.11 16.84 -2.15
CA GLU A 45 2.10 18.30 -2.14
C GLU A 45 2.16 18.88 -0.73
N SER A 46 1.50 18.24 0.24
CA SER A 46 1.61 18.62 1.64
C SER A 46 3.04 18.41 2.17
N LEU A 47 3.72 17.33 1.83
CA LEU A 47 5.12 17.15 2.24
C LEU A 47 6.06 18.14 1.55
N LEU A 48 5.73 18.57 0.32
CA LEU A 48 6.39 19.66 -0.41
C LEU A 48 5.94 21.07 0.00
N GLY A 49 5.33 21.21 1.17
CA GLY A 49 5.04 22.51 1.78
C GLY A 49 3.71 23.17 1.38
N ALA A 50 2.84 22.54 0.61
CA ALA A 50 1.49 23.07 0.38
C ALA A 50 0.69 23.07 1.70
N ARG A 51 0.14 24.25 2.07
CA ARG A 51 -0.59 24.43 3.35
C ARG A 51 -1.96 25.03 3.17
N ARG A 52 -2.20 25.80 2.11
CA ARG A 52 -3.49 26.44 1.84
C ARG A 52 -4.19 25.74 0.70
N PHE A 53 -5.52 25.88 0.64
CA PHE A 53 -6.33 25.35 -0.45
C PHE A 53 -5.80 25.81 -1.83
N SER A 54 -5.44 27.09 -1.96
CA SER A 54 -4.87 27.66 -3.20
C SER A 54 -3.59 26.95 -3.61
N ASP A 55 -2.70 26.63 -2.65
CA ASP A 55 -1.43 25.97 -2.95
C ASP A 55 -1.66 24.59 -3.61
N PHE A 56 -2.67 23.82 -3.15
CA PHE A 56 -3.02 22.54 -3.77
C PHE A 56 -3.72 22.71 -5.12
N ALA A 57 -4.64 23.68 -5.22
CA ALA A 57 -5.40 23.94 -6.44
C ALA A 57 -4.51 24.42 -7.60
N GLU A 58 -3.44 25.15 -7.28
CA GLU A 58 -2.46 25.63 -8.27
C GLU A 58 -1.51 24.52 -8.74
N ARG A 59 -1.20 23.54 -7.88
CA ARG A 59 -0.20 22.48 -8.17
C ARG A 59 -0.78 21.21 -8.78
N LEU A 60 -2.08 20.98 -8.64
CA LEU A 60 -2.72 19.74 -9.09
C LEU A 60 -3.84 20.02 -10.09
N PRO A 61 -4.01 19.19 -11.13
CA PRO A 61 -5.09 19.32 -12.10
C PRO A 61 -6.43 18.80 -11.54
N ILE A 62 -6.87 19.35 -10.41
CA ILE A 62 -8.03 18.92 -9.62
C ILE A 62 -9.09 20.01 -9.54
N SER A 63 -10.37 19.65 -9.69
CA SER A 63 -11.45 20.63 -9.51
C SER A 63 -11.61 21.03 -8.03
N ASN A 64 -12.06 22.26 -7.77
CA ASN A 64 -12.26 22.75 -6.40
C ASN A 64 -13.20 21.86 -5.57
N ALA A 65 -14.25 21.32 -6.19
CA ALA A 65 -15.20 20.43 -5.52
C ALA A 65 -14.53 19.13 -5.07
N VAL A 66 -13.76 18.48 -5.97
CA VAL A 66 -13.03 17.26 -5.66
C VAL A 66 -11.93 17.55 -4.65
N LEU A 67 -11.18 18.63 -4.79
CA LEU A 67 -10.13 19.02 -3.84
C LEU A 67 -10.69 19.22 -2.43
N THR A 68 -11.83 19.91 -2.29
CA THR A 68 -12.51 20.10 -1.00
C THR A 68 -12.85 18.76 -0.36
N GLN A 69 -13.46 17.85 -1.13
CA GLN A 69 -13.83 16.52 -0.64
C GLN A 69 -12.60 15.72 -0.21
N ARG A 70 -11.52 15.76 -1.00
CA ARG A 70 -10.30 14.99 -0.72
C ARG A 70 -9.54 15.54 0.48
N LEU A 71 -9.40 16.86 0.61
CA LEU A 71 -8.78 17.48 1.78
C LEU A 71 -9.55 17.17 3.06
N GLN A 72 -10.89 17.24 3.02
CA GLN A 72 -11.72 16.83 4.17
C GLN A 72 -11.49 15.35 4.51
N LYS A 73 -11.47 14.47 3.51
CA LYS A 73 -11.18 13.05 3.73
C LYS A 73 -9.80 12.81 4.36
N LEU A 74 -8.76 13.53 3.93
CA LEU A 74 -7.43 13.42 4.53
C LEU A 74 -7.40 13.94 5.98
N VAL A 75 -8.25 14.89 6.33
CA VAL A 75 -8.44 15.32 7.72
C VAL A 75 -9.16 14.24 8.53
N ASP A 76 -10.23 13.66 7.99
CA ASP A 76 -11.00 12.59 8.63
C ASP A 76 -10.14 11.32 8.84
N ASP A 77 -9.26 11.01 7.87
CA ASP A 77 -8.33 9.88 7.93
C ASP A 77 -7.08 10.19 8.81
N GLY A 78 -6.98 11.38 9.39
CA GLY A 78 -5.89 11.78 10.30
C GLY A 78 -4.55 12.09 9.64
N LEU A 79 -4.51 12.23 8.31
CA LEU A 79 -3.31 12.60 7.55
C LEU A 79 -3.04 14.10 7.60
N LEU A 80 -4.09 14.91 7.54
CA LEU A 80 -3.97 16.36 7.66
C LEU A 80 -4.70 16.83 8.92
N ARG A 81 -4.25 17.93 9.51
CA ARG A 81 -5.02 18.68 10.51
C ARG A 81 -5.42 20.02 9.93
N ARG A 82 -6.67 20.43 10.15
CA ARG A 82 -7.11 21.78 9.80
C ARG A 82 -6.65 22.75 10.87
N GLU A 83 -5.92 23.78 10.49
CA GLU A 83 -5.37 24.79 11.41
C GLU A 83 -5.87 26.17 11.00
N VAL A 84 -6.61 26.84 11.89
CA VAL A 84 -7.04 28.22 11.68
C VAL A 84 -5.89 29.13 12.10
N TYR A 85 -5.38 29.92 11.16
CA TYR A 85 -4.29 30.88 11.41
C TYR A 85 -4.75 32.33 11.39
N GLN A 86 -6.00 32.58 10.98
CA GLN A 86 -6.62 33.90 11.00
C GLN A 86 -8.13 33.73 11.22
N GLU A 87 -8.72 34.42 12.20
CA GLU A 87 -10.15 34.28 12.48
C GLU A 87 -11.02 35.29 11.71
N ARG A 88 -10.45 36.42 11.27
CA ARG A 88 -11.18 37.50 10.59
C ARG A 88 -10.38 38.13 9.44
N PRO A 89 -10.72 37.86 8.17
CA PRO A 89 -11.60 36.78 7.70
C PRO A 89 -11.04 35.40 8.09
N LEU A 90 -11.90 34.39 8.24
CA LEU A 90 -11.50 33.02 8.59
C LEU A 90 -10.56 32.47 7.50
N ARG A 91 -9.30 32.21 7.85
CA ARG A 91 -8.34 31.50 7.01
C ARG A 91 -7.84 30.27 7.74
N ALA A 92 -8.06 29.12 7.12
CA ALA A 92 -7.59 27.84 7.60
C ALA A 92 -6.65 27.21 6.57
N GLY A 93 -5.61 26.55 7.07
CA GLY A 93 -4.71 25.73 6.31
C GLY A 93 -4.82 24.25 6.71
N TYR A 94 -4.03 23.43 6.04
CA TYR A 94 -3.90 22.00 6.23
C TYR A 94 -2.44 21.71 6.56
N GLN A 95 -2.20 21.22 7.77
CA GLN A 95 -0.86 20.82 8.21
C GLN A 95 -0.71 19.30 8.14
N PRO A 96 0.41 18.76 7.64
CA PRO A 96 0.65 17.33 7.68
C PRO A 96 0.80 16.85 9.13
N THR A 97 0.12 15.78 9.49
CA THR A 97 0.32 15.08 10.76
C THR A 97 1.58 14.21 10.71
N ARG A 98 2.00 13.66 11.85
CA ARG A 98 3.08 12.66 11.90
C ARG A 98 2.78 11.44 11.03
N GLN A 99 1.50 11.03 10.95
CA GLN A 99 1.07 9.92 10.10
C GLN A 99 1.23 10.24 8.61
N CYS A 100 0.99 11.49 8.20
CA CYS A 100 1.24 11.93 6.82
C CYS A 100 2.74 12.04 6.52
N GLN A 101 3.54 12.59 7.43
CA GLN A 101 5.01 12.65 7.28
C GLN A 101 5.61 11.24 7.11
N ALA A 102 5.10 10.25 7.85
CA ALA A 102 5.55 8.87 7.75
C ALA A 102 5.23 8.19 6.41
N LEU A 103 4.46 8.80 5.50
CA LEU A 103 4.25 8.29 4.13
C LEU A 103 5.39 8.63 3.17
N TRP A 104 6.32 9.50 3.57
CA TRP A 104 7.43 9.91 2.72
C TRP A 104 8.23 8.73 2.12
N PRO A 105 8.60 7.66 2.86
CA PRO A 105 9.32 6.53 2.29
C PRO A 105 8.52 5.80 1.19
N VAL A 106 7.19 5.77 1.32
CA VAL A 106 6.30 5.19 0.31
C VAL A 106 6.36 6.01 -0.97
N LEU A 107 6.26 7.33 -0.86
CA LEU A 107 6.30 8.25 -2.01
C LEU A 107 7.65 8.22 -2.72
N VAL A 108 8.76 8.20 -2.00
CA VAL A 108 10.11 8.11 -2.59
C VAL A 108 10.32 6.76 -3.27
N SER A 109 9.82 5.67 -2.69
CA SER A 109 9.87 4.34 -3.32
C SER A 109 9.03 4.30 -4.60
N ILE A 110 7.84 4.89 -4.60
CA ILE A 110 6.98 5.02 -5.79
C ILE A 110 7.68 5.85 -6.86
N TRP A 111 8.19 7.03 -6.50
CA TRP A 111 8.91 7.90 -7.42
C TRP A 111 10.08 7.18 -8.08
N HIS A 112 10.90 6.46 -7.30
CA HIS A 112 12.05 5.74 -7.84
C HIS A 112 11.64 4.61 -8.79
N TRP A 113 10.59 3.86 -8.42
CA TRP A 113 10.10 2.76 -9.24
C TRP A 113 9.49 3.24 -10.56
N GLU A 114 8.59 4.23 -10.51
CA GLU A 114 7.98 4.83 -11.71
C GLU A 114 9.06 5.38 -12.64
N ARG A 115 9.97 6.20 -12.12
CA ARG A 115 11.05 6.79 -12.91
C ARG A 115 11.95 5.75 -13.58
N THR A 116 12.25 4.65 -12.89
CA THR A 116 13.20 3.64 -13.37
C THR A 116 12.56 2.65 -14.34
N TRP A 117 11.30 2.28 -14.11
CA TRP A 117 10.67 1.13 -14.77
C TRP A 117 9.48 1.49 -15.68
N VAL A 118 9.10 2.76 -15.76
CA VAL A 118 8.00 3.25 -16.61
C VAL A 118 8.59 4.16 -17.69
N PRO A 119 8.93 3.61 -18.87
CA PRO A 119 9.64 4.34 -19.92
C PRO A 119 8.80 5.45 -20.57
N GLU A 120 7.47 5.31 -20.60
CA GLU A 120 6.53 6.31 -21.13
C GLU A 120 5.84 7.09 -20.01
N HIS A 121 6.60 7.52 -19.01
CA HIS A 121 6.04 8.34 -17.94
C HIS A 121 5.57 9.71 -18.50
N PRO A 122 4.32 10.14 -18.24
CA PRO A 122 3.75 11.36 -18.86
C PRO A 122 4.46 12.65 -18.44
N GLU A 123 5.18 12.61 -17.31
CA GLU A 123 6.09 13.66 -16.87
C GLU A 123 7.52 13.17 -16.78
N LYS A 124 8.49 14.02 -17.13
CA LYS A 124 9.91 13.72 -16.91
C LYS A 124 10.19 13.80 -15.41
N MET A 125 10.24 12.64 -14.74
CA MET A 125 10.52 12.58 -13.31
C MET A 125 11.99 13.00 -13.07
N PRO A 126 12.24 14.08 -12.29
CA PRO A 126 13.60 14.57 -12.01
C PRO A 126 14.40 13.51 -11.29
N LEU A 127 15.73 13.62 -11.23
CA LEU A 127 16.56 12.82 -10.31
C LEU A 127 16.34 13.30 -8.87
N MET A 128 16.69 12.47 -7.88
CA MET A 128 16.73 12.92 -6.49
C MET A 128 18.18 13.13 -6.08
N HIS A 129 18.46 14.26 -5.46
CA HIS A 129 19.75 14.66 -4.95
C HIS A 129 19.79 14.49 -3.43
N HIS A 130 20.82 13.86 -2.90
CA HIS A 130 21.02 13.71 -1.46
C HIS A 130 21.90 14.86 -0.96
N LEU A 131 21.31 15.75 -0.17
CA LEU A 131 21.93 16.99 0.30
C LEU A 131 23.17 16.73 1.17
N THR A 132 23.22 15.61 1.89
CA THR A 132 24.33 15.30 2.78
C THR A 132 25.59 14.88 2.03
N CYS A 133 25.47 14.07 0.97
CA CYS A 133 26.63 13.60 0.20
C CYS A 133 26.84 14.34 -1.13
N GLY A 134 25.89 15.19 -1.53
CA GLY A 134 25.97 15.98 -2.76
C GLY A 134 25.92 15.14 -4.04
N GLN A 135 25.29 13.95 -4.00
CA GLN A 135 25.16 13.07 -5.16
C GLN A 135 23.71 12.80 -5.50
N ASP A 136 23.43 12.61 -6.79
CA ASP A 136 22.16 12.06 -7.23
C ASP A 136 22.11 10.58 -6.82
N PHE A 137 20.99 10.12 -6.27
CA PHE A 137 20.89 8.80 -5.64
C PHE A 137 19.66 8.01 -6.10
N SER A 138 19.72 6.70 -5.87
CA SER A 138 18.55 5.81 -5.86
C SER A 138 18.29 5.31 -4.44
N PRO A 139 17.05 5.36 -3.93
CA PRO A 139 16.74 4.86 -2.59
C PRO A 139 16.92 3.35 -2.53
N ALA A 140 17.86 2.88 -1.72
CA ALA A 140 18.07 1.47 -1.44
C ALA A 140 17.30 1.06 -0.18
N LEU A 141 16.53 -0.04 -0.26
CA LEU A 141 15.87 -0.62 0.91
C LEU A 141 16.90 -1.39 1.76
N ARG A 142 16.94 -1.12 3.06
CA ARG A 142 17.77 -1.85 4.01
C ARG A 142 17.00 -2.23 5.28
N CYS A 143 17.60 -3.10 6.07
CA CYS A 143 17.09 -3.45 7.39
C CYS A 143 17.48 -2.38 8.43
N ALA A 144 16.50 -1.77 9.11
CA ALA A 144 16.76 -0.78 10.15
C ALA A 144 17.60 -1.30 11.34
N HIS A 145 17.72 -2.63 11.49
CA HIS A 145 18.46 -3.23 12.58
C HIS A 145 19.95 -3.43 12.27
N CYS A 146 20.29 -3.97 11.10
CA CYS A 146 21.67 -4.31 10.73
C CYS A 146 22.21 -3.49 9.56
N HIS A 147 21.41 -2.57 9.03
CA HIS A 147 21.69 -1.65 7.92
C HIS A 147 22.12 -2.30 6.59
N ARG A 148 21.99 -3.63 6.47
CA ARG A 148 22.29 -4.34 5.21
C ARG A 148 21.18 -4.13 4.18
N PRO A 149 21.52 -4.01 2.89
CA PRO A 149 20.54 -3.98 1.81
C PRO A 149 19.62 -5.20 1.81
N VAL A 150 18.35 -4.97 1.49
CA VAL A 150 17.31 -5.99 1.51
C VAL A 150 16.57 -6.03 0.17
N THR A 151 16.54 -7.23 -0.41
CA THR A 151 15.66 -7.61 -1.52
C THR A 151 14.58 -8.59 -1.03
N HIS A 152 13.62 -8.89 -1.90
CA HIS A 152 12.46 -9.73 -1.56
C HIS A 152 12.80 -11.11 -0.97
N ASP A 153 13.91 -11.70 -1.38
CA ASP A 153 14.38 -13.02 -0.98
C ASP A 153 15.08 -13.01 0.39
N HIS A 154 15.53 -11.85 0.87
CA HIS A 154 16.11 -11.69 2.22
C HIS A 154 15.05 -11.67 3.32
N ILE A 155 13.75 -11.66 3.00
CA ILE A 155 12.66 -11.55 3.97
C ILE A 155 11.91 -12.89 4.11
N VAL A 156 11.77 -13.36 5.35
CA VAL A 156 10.77 -14.38 5.72
C VAL A 156 9.49 -13.65 6.06
N THR A 157 8.38 -14.10 5.48
CA THR A 157 7.08 -13.47 5.67
C THR A 157 6.07 -14.46 6.26
N GLU A 158 5.43 -14.05 7.34
CA GLU A 158 4.40 -14.82 8.04
C GLU A 158 3.17 -13.96 8.28
N TRP A 159 2.00 -14.60 8.38
CA TRP A 159 0.82 -13.90 8.87
C TRP A 159 0.96 -13.65 10.37
N GLY A 160 0.74 -12.41 10.78
CA GLY A 160 0.55 -12.09 12.18
C GLY A 160 -0.86 -12.45 12.66
N PRO A 161 -1.18 -12.27 13.96
CA PRO A 161 -2.44 -12.74 14.51
C PRO A 161 -3.67 -11.96 13.99
N SER A 162 -3.49 -10.73 13.50
CA SER A 162 -4.55 -9.99 12.79
C SER A 162 -4.55 -10.22 11.27
N GLY A 163 -3.72 -11.14 10.78
CA GLY A 163 -3.45 -11.40 9.37
C GLY A 163 -4.57 -12.15 8.64
N GLY A 164 -4.32 -12.42 7.37
CA GLY A 164 -5.17 -13.25 6.50
C GLY A 164 -5.84 -12.48 5.38
N TRP A 165 -6.00 -13.15 4.24
CA TRP A 165 -6.52 -12.56 3.00
C TRP A 165 -7.89 -11.89 3.15
N ARG A 166 -8.82 -12.50 3.90
CA ARG A 166 -10.17 -11.92 4.11
C ARG A 166 -10.14 -10.57 4.84
N ARG A 167 -9.18 -10.36 5.74
CA ARG A 167 -9.02 -9.09 6.49
C ARG A 167 -8.27 -8.03 5.67
N SER A 168 -7.35 -8.48 4.82
CA SER A 168 -6.56 -7.60 3.94
C SER A 168 -7.31 -7.20 2.66
N VAL A 169 -8.30 -8.01 2.25
CA VAL A 169 -9.12 -7.80 1.05
C VAL A 169 -10.61 -8.00 1.39
N PRO A 170 -11.18 -7.16 2.27
CA PRO A 170 -12.54 -7.38 2.76
C PRO A 170 -13.58 -7.20 1.64
N GLU A 171 -14.59 -8.07 1.64
CA GLU A 171 -15.62 -8.19 0.59
C GLU A 171 -16.39 -6.86 0.36
N GLY A 172 -16.52 -6.01 1.39
CA GLY A 172 -17.23 -4.73 1.35
C GLY A 172 -16.40 -3.46 1.11
N ALA A 173 -15.05 -3.47 1.21
CA ALA A 173 -14.27 -2.21 1.14
C ALA A 173 -14.11 -1.62 -0.27
N THR A 174 -14.48 -2.36 -1.31
CA THR A 174 -14.66 -1.79 -2.65
C THR A 174 -16.02 -2.20 -3.17
N ARG A 175 -17.07 -1.48 -2.73
CA ARG A 175 -18.12 -1.12 -3.68
C ARG A 175 -17.40 -0.64 -4.93
N ARG A 176 -17.65 -1.30 -6.05
CA ARG A 176 -17.19 -0.92 -7.40
C ARG A 176 -16.94 0.58 -7.43
N ARG A 177 -15.68 1.04 -7.48
CA ARG A 177 -15.41 2.42 -7.85
C ARG A 177 -16.07 2.55 -9.21
N SER A 178 -17.19 3.26 -9.27
CA SER A 178 -17.84 3.61 -10.52
C SER A 178 -16.72 4.12 -11.40
N GLY A 179 -16.52 3.52 -12.57
CA GLY A 179 -15.55 3.97 -13.57
C GLY A 179 -15.90 5.34 -14.16
N ALA A 180 -16.48 6.22 -13.34
CA ALA A 180 -17.03 7.51 -13.70
C ALA A 180 -16.02 8.66 -13.59
N ASP A 181 -14.78 8.40 -13.12
CA ASP A 181 -13.74 9.43 -13.06
C ASP A 181 -12.46 9.02 -13.78
N LYS A 182 -12.60 8.42 -14.98
CA LYS A 182 -11.51 8.43 -15.97
C LYS A 182 -11.21 9.84 -16.49
N ARG A 183 -12.08 10.83 -16.21
CA ARG A 183 -11.87 12.25 -16.52
C ARG A 183 -11.26 12.92 -15.28
N GLY A 184 -9.94 12.83 -15.13
CA GLY A 184 -9.24 13.53 -14.04
C GLY A 184 -8.22 12.70 -13.28
N GLN A 185 -7.75 11.55 -13.80
CA GLN A 185 -6.48 11.03 -13.29
C GLN A 185 -5.41 12.06 -13.63
N ALA A 186 -4.66 12.50 -12.63
CA ALA A 186 -3.51 13.38 -12.88
C ALA A 186 -2.47 12.64 -13.75
N GLY A 187 -2.47 11.29 -13.69
CA GLY A 187 -1.60 10.45 -14.50
C GLY A 187 -0.17 10.45 -13.99
N LEU A 188 0.05 10.90 -12.75
CA LEU A 188 1.38 11.14 -12.20
C LEU A 188 2.04 9.87 -11.64
N PHE A 189 1.26 8.82 -11.35
CA PHE A 189 1.75 7.51 -10.91
C PHE A 189 1.01 6.37 -11.64
N PRO A 190 1.07 6.31 -12.98
CA PRO A 190 0.11 5.54 -13.78
C PRO A 190 0.21 4.03 -13.55
N GLU A 191 1.42 3.47 -13.48
CA GLU A 191 1.58 2.03 -13.28
C GLU A 191 1.47 1.62 -11.81
N THR A 192 1.91 2.46 -10.88
CA THR A 192 1.65 2.30 -9.45
C THR A 192 0.16 2.23 -9.19
N MET A 193 -0.65 3.09 -9.83
CA MET A 193 -2.11 3.04 -9.71
C MET A 193 -2.70 1.79 -10.38
N SER A 194 -2.04 1.20 -11.36
CA SER A 194 -2.43 -0.10 -11.92
C SER A 194 -2.17 -1.26 -10.96
N ILE A 195 -1.18 -1.13 -10.06
CA ILE A 195 -0.82 -2.12 -9.04
C ILE A 195 -1.57 -1.90 -7.70
N LEU A 196 -1.58 -0.67 -7.18
CA LEU A 196 -2.15 -0.31 -5.87
C LEU A 196 -3.58 0.25 -5.96
N GLY A 197 -4.01 0.73 -7.13
CA GLY A 197 -5.26 1.49 -7.27
C GLY A 197 -6.55 0.69 -7.12
N ASN A 198 -6.47 -0.63 -6.94
CA ASN A 198 -7.61 -1.42 -6.52
C ASN A 198 -7.19 -2.62 -5.66
N ARG A 199 -8.09 -3.01 -4.75
CA ARG A 199 -7.84 -4.09 -3.77
C ARG A 199 -7.36 -5.41 -4.38
N TRP A 200 -7.87 -5.78 -5.56
CA TRP A 200 -7.52 -7.05 -6.18
C TRP A 200 -6.13 -7.01 -6.81
N ALA A 201 -5.76 -5.90 -7.46
CA ALA A 201 -4.40 -5.74 -7.98
C ALA A 201 -3.37 -5.78 -6.85
N SER A 202 -3.61 -5.03 -5.76
CA SER A 202 -2.69 -5.00 -4.62
C SER A 202 -2.56 -6.36 -3.97
N ALA A 203 -3.68 -7.06 -3.79
CA ALA A 203 -3.67 -8.40 -3.23
C ALA A 203 -2.97 -9.44 -4.12
N MET A 204 -3.08 -9.30 -5.44
CA MET A 204 -2.39 -10.19 -6.38
C MET A 204 -0.88 -9.97 -6.38
N VAL A 205 -0.41 -8.72 -6.33
CA VAL A 205 1.04 -8.45 -6.18
C VAL A 205 1.55 -9.00 -4.85
N ALA A 206 0.83 -8.78 -3.75
CA ALA A 206 1.17 -9.40 -2.46
C ALA A 206 1.18 -10.93 -2.55
N ALA A 207 0.21 -11.55 -3.24
CA ALA A 207 0.13 -12.98 -3.40
C ALA A 207 1.30 -13.54 -4.24
N ALA A 208 1.75 -12.79 -5.26
CA ALA A 208 2.92 -13.15 -6.07
C ALA A 208 4.22 -13.10 -5.24
N PHE A 209 4.43 -12.06 -4.42
CA PHE A 209 5.56 -12.00 -3.48
C PHE A 209 5.50 -13.13 -2.44
N LEU A 210 4.30 -13.56 -2.04
CA LEU A 210 4.06 -14.72 -1.18
C LEU A 210 4.07 -16.07 -1.93
N GLY A 211 4.65 -16.10 -3.14
CA GLY A 211 4.93 -17.32 -3.91
C GLY A 211 3.76 -17.89 -4.71
N SER A 212 2.64 -17.18 -4.88
CA SER A 212 1.56 -17.62 -5.77
C SER A 212 2.03 -17.49 -7.22
N ARG A 213 1.99 -18.59 -7.97
CA ARG A 213 2.50 -18.63 -9.34
C ARG A 213 1.46 -19.13 -10.34
N GLN A 214 0.41 -19.80 -9.89
CA GLN A 214 -0.61 -20.35 -10.78
C GLN A 214 -1.95 -19.65 -10.58
N PHE A 215 -2.79 -19.66 -11.63
CA PHE A 215 -4.14 -19.08 -11.56
C PHE A 215 -4.94 -19.61 -10.36
N GLY A 216 -4.88 -20.92 -10.13
CA GLY A 216 -5.57 -21.58 -9.02
C GLY A 216 -5.13 -21.07 -7.64
N ASP A 217 -3.85 -20.72 -7.48
CA ASP A 217 -3.31 -20.17 -6.22
C ASP A 217 -3.94 -18.81 -5.92
N PHE A 218 -3.95 -17.91 -6.92
CA PHE A 218 -4.54 -16.58 -6.80
C PHE A 218 -6.04 -16.68 -6.50
N HIS A 219 -6.76 -17.55 -7.21
CA HIS A 219 -8.20 -17.74 -7.02
C HIS A 219 -8.53 -18.23 -5.62
N THR A 220 -7.81 -19.27 -5.16
CA THR A 220 -8.03 -19.88 -3.85
C THR A 220 -7.69 -18.92 -2.72
N ARG A 221 -6.55 -18.21 -2.80
CA ARG A 221 -6.10 -17.29 -1.75
C ARG A 221 -6.99 -16.06 -1.62
N LEU A 222 -7.35 -15.45 -2.75
CA LEU A 222 -8.04 -14.17 -2.78
C LEU A 222 -9.56 -14.30 -2.74
N SER A 223 -10.12 -15.46 -3.10
CA SER A 223 -11.56 -15.65 -3.29
C SER A 223 -12.17 -14.60 -4.24
N ALA A 224 -11.37 -14.14 -5.21
CA ALA A 224 -11.78 -13.15 -6.20
C ALA A 224 -12.47 -13.81 -7.41
N PRO A 225 -13.40 -13.14 -8.09
CA PRO A 225 -14.02 -13.70 -9.29
C PRO A 225 -12.97 -14.07 -10.36
N PRO A 226 -13.07 -15.25 -11.01
CA PRO A 226 -12.08 -15.72 -12.00
C PRO A 226 -11.76 -14.69 -13.10
N ALA A 227 -12.79 -14.00 -13.60
CA ALA A 227 -12.63 -12.98 -14.63
C ALA A 227 -11.77 -11.79 -14.17
N VAL A 228 -11.87 -11.40 -12.89
CA VAL A 228 -11.05 -10.32 -12.30
C VAL A 228 -9.60 -10.75 -12.23
N ILE A 229 -9.33 -11.99 -11.79
CA ILE A 229 -7.97 -12.53 -11.73
C ILE A 229 -7.36 -12.61 -13.13
N ALA A 230 -8.10 -13.13 -14.10
CA ALA A 230 -7.64 -13.24 -15.48
C ALA A 230 -7.30 -11.88 -16.11
N ASP A 231 -8.17 -10.88 -15.89
CA ASP A 231 -7.94 -9.50 -16.34
C ASP A 231 -6.67 -8.91 -15.71
N ARG A 232 -6.50 -9.07 -14.40
CA ARG A 232 -5.34 -8.53 -13.67
C ARG A 232 -4.03 -9.22 -14.02
N LEU A 233 -4.02 -10.55 -14.17
CA LEU A 233 -2.84 -11.27 -14.64
C LEU A 233 -2.43 -10.80 -16.04
N ARG A 234 -3.42 -10.60 -16.94
CA ARG A 234 -3.15 -10.05 -18.27
C ARG A 234 -2.56 -8.65 -18.19
N GLY A 235 -3.16 -7.76 -17.39
CA GLY A 235 -2.66 -6.40 -17.19
C GLY A 235 -1.23 -6.37 -16.66
N PHE A 236 -0.91 -7.17 -15.64
CA PHE A 236 0.46 -7.28 -15.12
C PHE A 236 1.46 -7.85 -16.12
N CYS A 237 1.03 -8.79 -16.97
CA CYS A 237 1.87 -9.27 -18.08
C CYS A 237 2.10 -8.18 -19.14
N THR A 238 1.07 -7.43 -19.50
CA THR A 238 1.19 -6.32 -20.46
C THR A 238 2.12 -5.22 -19.96
N MET A 239 2.08 -4.89 -18.66
CA MET A 239 3.00 -3.92 -18.03
C MET A 239 4.41 -4.48 -17.78
N GLY A 240 4.62 -5.78 -18.01
CA GLY A 240 5.89 -6.45 -17.72
C GLY A 240 6.19 -6.59 -16.24
N VAL A 241 5.20 -6.51 -15.35
CA VAL A 241 5.33 -6.77 -13.89
C VAL A 241 5.38 -8.28 -13.63
N LEU A 242 4.58 -9.04 -14.38
CA LEU A 242 4.60 -10.50 -14.39
C LEU A 242 5.02 -11.00 -15.77
N GLN A 243 5.63 -12.16 -15.83
CA GLN A 243 5.85 -12.89 -17.06
C GLN A 243 5.10 -14.22 -16.99
N ARG A 244 4.34 -14.51 -18.06
CA ARG A 244 3.69 -15.80 -18.24
C ARG A 244 4.69 -16.81 -18.78
N ALA A 245 4.80 -17.96 -18.11
CA ALA A 245 5.61 -19.10 -18.54
C ALA A 245 4.73 -20.35 -18.67
N SER A 246 5.12 -21.29 -19.53
CA SER A 246 4.48 -22.60 -19.62
C SER A 246 4.85 -23.45 -18.39
N HIS A 247 3.88 -24.16 -17.84
CA HIS A 247 4.13 -25.02 -16.69
C HIS A 247 4.94 -26.27 -17.09
N PRO A 248 5.94 -26.68 -16.29
CA PRO A 248 6.91 -27.71 -16.68
C PRO A 248 6.31 -29.11 -16.90
N LYS A 249 5.20 -29.43 -16.22
CA LYS A 249 4.52 -30.74 -16.35
C LYS A 249 3.34 -30.76 -17.31
N ARG A 250 2.81 -29.60 -17.71
CA ARG A 250 1.60 -29.48 -18.53
C ARG A 250 1.66 -28.19 -19.35
N SER A 251 1.87 -28.31 -20.65
CA SER A 251 2.09 -27.15 -21.53
C SER A 251 0.88 -26.23 -21.68
N ASP A 252 -0.32 -26.71 -21.36
CA ASP A 252 -1.57 -25.94 -21.33
C ASP A 252 -1.74 -25.13 -20.04
N TRP A 253 -0.96 -25.41 -19.01
CA TRP A 253 -0.97 -24.67 -17.75
C TRP A 253 0.03 -23.52 -17.80
N SER A 254 -0.33 -22.42 -17.14
CA SER A 254 0.47 -21.22 -17.13
C SER A 254 0.90 -20.87 -15.72
N GLU A 255 2.18 -20.57 -15.59
CA GLU A 255 2.76 -19.94 -14.41
C GLU A 255 2.99 -18.46 -14.66
N TYR A 256 2.98 -17.69 -13.59
CA TYR A 256 3.17 -16.25 -13.56
C TYR A 256 4.29 -15.94 -12.58
N HIS A 257 5.37 -15.36 -13.08
CA HIS A 257 6.57 -15.04 -12.31
C HIS A 257 6.78 -13.53 -12.27
N LEU A 258 7.20 -12.99 -11.13
CA LEU A 258 7.62 -11.59 -11.05
C LEU A 258 8.86 -11.40 -11.93
N THR A 259 8.81 -10.38 -12.78
CA THR A 259 9.95 -9.93 -13.58
C THR A 259 10.90 -9.07 -12.72
N PRO A 260 12.07 -8.66 -13.24
CA PRO A 260 12.88 -7.63 -12.56
C PRO A 260 12.08 -6.36 -12.22
N LYS A 261 11.20 -5.90 -13.11
CA LYS A 261 10.29 -4.75 -12.86
C LYS A 261 9.34 -5.02 -11.71
N GLY A 262 8.73 -6.20 -11.67
CA GLY A 262 7.83 -6.59 -10.59
C GLY A 262 8.54 -6.74 -9.25
N LEU A 263 9.74 -7.32 -9.23
CA LEU A 263 10.57 -7.44 -8.03
C LEU A 263 11.04 -6.07 -7.52
N ALA A 264 11.35 -5.13 -8.41
CA ALA A 264 11.74 -3.77 -8.03
C ALA A 264 10.61 -2.98 -7.33
N PHE A 265 9.36 -3.43 -7.39
CA PHE A 265 8.26 -2.83 -6.63
C PHE A 265 8.27 -3.19 -5.14
N PHE A 266 9.16 -4.10 -4.72
CA PHE A 266 9.24 -4.60 -3.34
C PHE A 266 9.42 -3.50 -2.27
N PRO A 267 10.27 -2.46 -2.45
CA PRO A 267 10.38 -1.36 -1.49
C PRO A 267 9.08 -0.59 -1.28
N VAL A 268 8.27 -0.41 -2.34
CA VAL A 268 6.94 0.21 -2.23
C VAL A 268 6.03 -0.63 -1.34
N VAL A 269 6.02 -1.95 -1.52
CA VAL A 269 5.24 -2.87 -0.69
C VAL A 269 5.70 -2.82 0.76
N MET A 270 7.00 -2.92 1.02
CA MET A 270 7.53 -2.97 2.40
C MET A 270 7.29 -1.67 3.17
N THR A 271 7.59 -0.52 2.57
CA THR A 271 7.36 0.79 3.19
C THR A 271 5.87 1.04 3.42
N ALA A 272 5.00 0.67 2.48
CA ALA A 272 3.56 0.81 2.64
C ALA A 272 3.03 -0.08 3.78
N VAL A 273 3.42 -1.36 3.81
CA VAL A 273 2.96 -2.29 4.86
C VAL A 273 3.43 -1.83 6.23
N ASP A 274 4.70 -1.45 6.38
CA ASP A 274 5.23 -0.93 7.64
C ASP A 274 4.44 0.31 8.11
N TRP A 275 4.22 1.29 7.23
CA TRP A 275 3.39 2.44 7.52
C TRP A 275 1.97 2.04 7.96
N GLY A 276 1.33 1.15 7.20
CA GLY A 276 -0.02 0.67 7.49
C GLY A 276 -0.10 0.02 8.87
N GLN A 277 0.85 -0.86 9.21
CA GLN A 277 0.84 -1.54 10.51
C GLN A 277 1.08 -0.60 11.69
N ARG A 278 1.93 0.43 11.53
CA ARG A 278 2.19 1.42 12.60
C ARG A 278 1.01 2.35 12.85
N HIS A 279 0.30 2.75 11.80
CA HIS A 279 -0.77 3.77 11.90
C HIS A 279 -2.17 3.18 11.99
N PHE A 280 -2.31 1.89 11.70
CA PHE A 280 -3.56 1.15 11.84
C PHE A 280 -3.41 -0.04 12.79
N PRO A 281 -2.94 0.16 14.03
CA PRO A 281 -2.75 -0.93 14.98
C PRO A 281 -4.07 -1.67 15.22
N SER A 282 -3.95 -2.98 15.42
CA SER A 282 -5.05 -3.86 15.83
C SER A 282 -4.79 -4.36 17.23
N ALA A 283 -5.85 -4.50 18.04
CA ALA A 283 -5.75 -5.17 19.33
C ALA A 283 -5.30 -6.64 19.19
N ASP A 284 -5.58 -7.26 18.04
CA ASP A 284 -5.15 -8.62 17.70
C ASP A 284 -3.63 -8.69 17.34
N GLY A 285 -2.90 -7.57 17.31
CA GLY A 285 -1.48 -7.52 16.91
C GLY A 285 -1.26 -7.22 15.43
N LEU A 286 -0.07 -7.56 14.91
CA LEU A 286 0.33 -7.28 13.53
C LEU A 286 -0.44 -8.15 12.52
N ALA A 287 -0.59 -7.63 11.30
CA ALA A 287 -1.19 -8.38 10.20
C ALA A 287 -0.14 -9.25 9.48
N MET A 288 1.08 -8.76 9.36
CA MET A 288 2.22 -9.37 8.70
C MET A 288 3.43 -9.27 9.62
N ILE A 289 4.13 -10.39 9.79
CA ILE A 289 5.42 -10.45 10.50
C ILE A 289 6.49 -10.69 9.45
N PHE A 290 7.49 -9.81 9.42
CA PHE A 290 8.64 -9.93 8.54
C PHE A 290 9.88 -10.17 9.40
N THR A 291 10.69 -11.14 9.02
CA THR A 291 11.98 -11.42 9.66
C THR A 291 13.07 -11.30 8.61
N HIS A 292 14.10 -10.51 8.90
CA HIS A 292 15.25 -10.41 8.01
C HIS A 292 16.10 -11.69 8.16
N ARG A 293 16.27 -12.45 7.07
CA ARG A 293 16.95 -13.76 7.09
C ARG A 293 18.36 -13.69 7.63
N GLU A 294 19.13 -12.66 7.26
CA GLU A 294 20.56 -12.61 7.61
C GLU A 294 20.80 -12.26 9.08
N CYS A 295 20.04 -11.33 9.65
CA CYS A 295 20.23 -10.92 11.05
C CYS A 295 19.28 -11.62 12.04
N GLY A 296 18.27 -12.34 11.53
CA GLY A 296 17.29 -13.07 12.33
C GLY A 296 16.33 -12.21 13.15
N ARG A 297 16.36 -10.88 12.99
CA ARG A 297 15.51 -9.94 13.74
C ARG A 297 14.25 -9.55 12.96
N PRO A 298 13.19 -9.06 13.65
CA PRO A 298 12.05 -8.44 12.98
C PRO A 298 12.52 -7.37 12.00
N PHE A 299 12.04 -7.45 10.77
CA PHE A 299 12.43 -6.56 9.70
C PHE A 299 11.58 -5.28 9.76
N THR A 300 12.29 -4.16 9.88
CA THR A 300 11.75 -2.82 9.71
C THR A 300 12.42 -2.19 8.49
N PRO A 301 11.64 -1.73 7.48
CA PRO A 301 12.21 -1.10 6.30
C PRO A 301 12.79 0.27 6.64
N GLU A 302 13.96 0.56 6.09
CA GLU A 302 14.63 1.85 6.13
C GLU A 302 15.17 2.15 4.73
N LEU A 303 15.09 3.40 4.27
CA LEU A 303 15.64 3.81 2.99
C LEU A 303 17.02 4.44 3.18
N ALA A 304 17.93 4.09 2.28
CA ALA A 304 19.33 4.49 2.30
C ALA A 304 19.74 5.15 0.98
N CYS A 305 20.68 6.07 1.05
CA CYS A 305 21.37 6.56 -0.14
C CYS A 305 22.26 5.44 -0.70
N ASP A 306 22.14 5.11 -1.98
CA ASP A 306 23.01 4.13 -2.65
C ASP A 306 24.45 4.63 -2.89
N GLN A 307 24.71 5.93 -2.69
CA GLN A 307 26.03 6.54 -2.87
C GLN A 307 26.86 6.59 -1.58
N CYS A 308 26.23 6.84 -0.43
CA CYS A 308 26.92 7.05 0.85
C CYS A 308 26.39 6.19 2.00
N GLU A 309 25.40 5.34 1.75
CA GLU A 309 24.80 4.42 2.70
C GLU A 309 24.15 5.08 3.93
N GLN A 310 24.02 6.41 3.99
CA GLN A 310 23.30 7.09 5.06
C GLN A 310 21.78 6.92 4.95
N SER A 311 21.08 7.03 6.08
CA SER A 311 19.61 7.06 6.09
C SER A 311 19.11 8.23 5.28
N LEU A 312 18.06 8.00 4.50
CA LEU A 312 17.36 9.07 3.82
C LEU A 312 16.19 9.53 4.66
N ASP A 313 16.12 10.83 4.88
CA ASP A 313 14.99 11.53 5.51
C ASP A 313 14.44 12.58 4.54
N SER A 314 13.22 13.05 4.80
CA SER A 314 12.50 13.92 3.87
C SER A 314 13.13 15.30 3.64
N ASP A 315 13.89 15.77 4.62
CA ASP A 315 14.61 17.05 4.61
C ASP A 315 16.03 16.94 4.07
N ALA A 316 16.53 15.73 3.84
CA ALA A 316 17.87 15.47 3.31
C ALA A 316 17.90 15.27 1.78
N ILE A 317 16.76 15.41 1.10
CA ILE A 317 16.66 15.15 -0.35
C ILE A 317 15.93 16.27 -1.08
N GLU A 318 16.29 16.50 -2.33
CA GLU A 318 15.58 17.42 -3.22
C GLU A 318 15.52 16.90 -4.66
N PRO A 319 14.45 17.19 -5.41
CA PRO A 319 14.38 16.89 -6.84
C PRO A 319 15.32 17.82 -7.62
N ARG A 320 16.01 17.25 -8.62
CA ARG A 320 16.94 17.96 -9.52
C ARG A 320 16.55 17.83 -11.00
#